data_AF-A0A4Z2FTK6-F1
#
_entry.id   AF-A0A4Z2FTK6-F1
#
_cell.length_a   1.000
_cell.length_b   1.000
_cell.length_c   1.000
_cell.angle_alpha   90.00
_cell.angle_beta   90.00
_cell.angle_gamma   90.00
#
_symmetry.space_group_name_H-M   'P 1'
#
loop_
_entity.id
_entity.type
_entity.pdbx_description
1 polymer ?
#
loop_
_entity_poly.entity_id
_entity_poly.type
_entity_poly.pdbx_seq_one_letter_code
_entity_poly.pdbx_strand_id
1 'polypeptide(L)'
;MDGWVISNRSGRLSQEKAAKWRTRDGQMDGLTTNGVLVMHPRHGFSQGSRPGLWREMSVCGDVFTLRETRSSPQRGKMVEPESNELVDGSLVDLCGATLLWRTAEGLAHTPTVKHLEALRQELNAGRPQCPVGLNTLAFPSLRRKDVVDERRPWAYLRCGHVHGYHGWGGRRHPEVEAACPERECPMCRTRGPYKPLWLGCEAGFCVDAEPPTHAFVPCGHVGSEKTTAFWSRIPLPRGTHAFHAACPFCIEPLGAEAGCVRLIFQSPLD
;
A
#
# COMPACT_ATOMS: atom_id res chain seq x y z
N MET A 1 -28.25 10.26 13.39
CA MET A 1 -27.82 10.87 14.66
C MET A 1 -27.42 9.71 15.54
N ASP A 2 -26.13 9.54 15.74
CA ASP A 2 -25.48 8.81 16.85
C ASP A 2 -23.98 9.05 16.63
N GLY A 3 -23.57 10.28 16.96
CA GLY A 3 -22.17 10.67 16.92
C GLY A 3 -21.45 10.01 18.07
N TRP A 4 -20.30 9.39 17.77
CA TRP A 4 -19.37 8.95 18.80
C TRP A 4 -18.80 10.19 19.50
N VAL A 5 -19.46 10.60 20.59
CA VAL A 5 -18.90 11.57 21.53
C VAL A 5 -17.85 10.81 22.33
N ILE A 6 -16.57 11.10 22.08
CA ILE A 6 -15.49 10.69 22.98
C ILE A 6 -15.73 11.42 24.30
N SER A 7 -16.34 10.70 25.25
CA SER A 7 -16.55 11.16 26.62
C SER A 7 -15.21 11.42 27.27
N ASN A 8 -14.92 12.70 27.50
CA ASN A 8 -13.73 13.19 28.19
C ASN A 8 -13.77 12.80 29.68
N ARG A 9 -13.34 11.57 30.01
CA ARG A 9 -13.01 11.18 31.38
C ARG A 9 -11.73 10.35 31.41
N SER A 10 -10.71 10.94 32.04
CA SER A 10 -9.39 10.41 32.39
C SER A 10 -8.32 10.27 31.29
N GLY A 11 -7.96 11.37 30.61
CA GLY A 11 -6.68 11.45 29.91
C GLY A 11 -5.51 11.54 30.91
N ARG A 12 -4.85 10.41 31.24
CA ARG A 12 -3.55 10.42 31.96
C ARG A 12 -2.41 10.59 30.96
N LEU A 13 -1.90 11.81 30.81
CA LEU A 13 -0.54 12.06 30.28
C LEU A 13 0.47 11.83 31.42
N SER A 14 0.78 10.56 31.72
CA SER A 14 1.65 10.15 32.84
C SER A 14 3.13 9.96 32.45
N GLN A 15 3.62 10.62 31.41
CA GLN A 15 5.04 10.56 31.04
C GLN A 15 5.68 11.95 31.11
N GLU A 16 6.73 12.10 31.93
CA GLU A 16 7.44 13.38 32.17
C GLU A 16 8.02 14.00 30.88
N LYS A 17 8.22 13.21 29.82
CA LYS A 17 8.81 13.63 28.55
C LYS A 17 7.79 14.05 27.48
N ALA A 18 6.49 13.91 27.73
CA ALA A 18 5.47 14.28 26.76
C ALA A 18 5.29 15.81 26.67
N ALA A 19 5.26 16.34 25.46
CA ALA A 19 5.01 17.76 25.21
C ALA A 19 3.60 18.13 25.72
N LYS A 20 3.50 19.11 26.60
CA LYS A 20 2.23 19.57 27.21
C LYS A 20 2.21 21.08 27.32
N TRP A 21 1.05 21.69 27.14
CA TRP A 21 0.86 23.14 27.18
C TRP A 21 -0.55 23.48 27.62
N ARG A 22 -0.75 24.75 27.97
CA ARG A 22 -2.08 25.32 28.18
C ARG A 22 -2.55 25.97 26.88
N THR A 23 -3.76 25.66 26.44
CA THR A 23 -4.39 26.25 25.25
C THR A 23 -4.86 27.67 25.54
N ARG A 24 -5.29 28.41 24.49
CA ARG A 24 -5.83 29.78 24.65
C ARG A 24 -7.05 29.82 25.58
N ASP A 25 -7.86 28.77 25.55
CA ASP A 25 -9.07 28.63 26.39
C ASP A 25 -8.76 28.13 27.81
N GLY A 26 -7.49 28.07 28.17
CA GLY A 26 -7.04 27.68 29.51
C GLY A 26 -7.07 26.17 29.78
N GLN A 27 -7.46 25.33 28.81
CA GLN A 27 -7.43 23.87 28.95
C GLN A 27 -6.01 23.32 28.80
N MET A 28 -5.76 22.12 29.32
CA MET A 28 -4.50 21.43 29.09
C MET A 28 -4.59 20.57 27.84
N ASP A 29 -3.54 20.61 27.01
CA ASP A 29 -3.36 19.71 25.87
C ASP A 29 -1.91 19.22 25.83
N GLY A 30 -1.64 18.22 25.01
CA GLY A 30 -0.32 17.66 24.82
C GLY A 30 -0.26 16.71 23.64
N LEU A 31 0.97 16.28 23.34
CA LEU A 31 1.21 15.22 22.37
C LEU A 31 1.61 13.95 23.11
N THR A 32 1.20 12.79 22.60
CA THR A 32 1.70 11.51 23.09
C THR A 32 3.20 11.37 22.80
N THR A 33 3.92 10.53 23.54
CA THR A 33 5.38 10.42 23.41
C THR A 33 5.81 10.15 21.97
N ASN A 34 5.15 9.22 21.27
CA ASN A 34 5.52 8.84 19.91
C ASN A 34 4.64 9.48 18.82
N GLY A 35 3.59 10.20 19.20
CA GLY A 35 2.65 10.82 18.28
C GLY A 35 1.67 9.83 17.63
N VAL A 36 0.48 10.34 17.32
CA VAL A 36 -0.49 9.73 16.41
C VAL A 36 -0.49 10.58 15.16
N LEU A 37 -0.15 9.98 14.01
CA LEU A 37 -0.09 10.71 12.76
C LEU A 37 -1.33 10.39 11.92
N VAL A 38 -1.88 11.39 11.24
CA VAL A 38 -3.00 11.22 10.33
C VAL A 38 -2.66 11.85 8.98
N MET A 39 -3.02 11.18 7.89
CA MET A 39 -2.96 11.72 6.54
C MET A 39 -4.31 11.53 5.86
N HIS A 40 -4.91 12.63 5.42
CA HIS A 40 -6.12 12.61 4.61
C HIS A 40 -5.76 12.62 3.12
N PRO A 41 -6.32 11.72 2.29
CA PRO A 41 -6.11 11.77 0.85
C PRO A 41 -6.74 13.04 0.27
N ARG A 42 -6.07 13.66 -0.71
CA ARG A 42 -6.63 14.78 -1.47
C ARG A 42 -7.51 14.23 -2.58
N HIS A 43 -8.64 14.91 -2.83
CA HIS A 43 -9.68 14.51 -3.78
C HIS A 43 -10.40 13.18 -3.42
N GLY A 44 -10.48 12.88 -2.12
CA GLY A 44 -11.15 11.68 -1.59
C GLY A 44 -10.38 10.40 -1.85
N PHE A 45 -11.03 9.25 -1.63
CA PHE A 45 -10.49 7.91 -1.87
C PHE A 45 -11.15 7.25 -3.09
N SER A 46 -10.79 7.74 -4.27
CA SER A 46 -11.29 7.32 -5.59
C SER A 46 -10.19 7.28 -6.66
N GLN A 47 -10.52 7.05 -7.93
CA GLN A 47 -9.57 7.10 -9.05
C GLN A 47 -8.74 8.39 -9.13
N GLY A 48 -9.26 9.51 -8.62
CA GLY A 48 -8.60 10.82 -8.59
C GLY A 48 -7.71 11.07 -7.38
N SER A 49 -7.59 10.09 -6.47
CA SER A 49 -6.90 10.26 -5.18
C SER A 49 -5.46 10.72 -5.35
N ARG A 50 -5.05 11.66 -4.49
CA ARG A 50 -3.66 12.08 -4.36
C ARG A 50 -3.20 11.96 -2.91
N PRO A 51 -1.91 11.67 -2.65
CA PRO A 51 -1.37 11.69 -1.30
C PRO A 51 -1.61 13.04 -0.63
N GLY A 52 -1.96 13.00 0.66
CA GLY A 52 -2.01 14.17 1.54
C GLY A 52 -0.68 14.44 2.23
N LEU A 53 -0.73 15.29 3.25
CA LEU A 53 0.37 15.52 4.17
C LEU A 53 0.09 14.80 5.48
N TRP A 54 1.14 14.25 6.09
CA TRP A 54 1.04 13.72 7.45
C TRP A 54 1.01 14.88 8.45
N ARG A 55 0.07 14.78 9.38
CA ARG A 55 -0.11 15.67 10.52
C ARG A 55 -0.03 14.89 11.81
N GLU A 56 0.38 15.54 12.88
CA GLU A 56 0.33 14.99 14.22
C GLU A 56 -0.92 15.50 14.94
N MET A 57 -1.65 14.57 15.56
CA MET A 57 -2.83 14.89 16.36
C MET A 57 -2.44 15.05 17.83
N SER A 58 -2.93 16.11 18.48
CA SER A 58 -2.84 16.24 19.93
C SER A 58 -3.84 15.35 20.66
N VAL A 59 -3.68 15.24 21.98
CA VAL A 59 -4.59 14.47 22.85
C VAL A 59 -6.00 15.06 22.83
N CYS A 60 -6.13 16.37 22.72
CA CYS A 60 -7.42 17.05 22.61
C CYS A 60 -7.92 17.20 21.16
N GLY A 61 -7.19 16.71 20.15
CA GLY A 61 -7.61 16.69 18.76
C GLY A 61 -7.19 17.90 17.92
N ASP A 62 -6.29 18.75 18.41
CA ASP A 62 -5.70 19.82 17.62
C ASP A 62 -4.69 19.26 16.60
N VAL A 63 -4.59 19.91 15.44
CA VAL A 63 -3.75 19.46 14.32
C VAL A 63 -2.43 20.21 14.27
N PHE A 64 -1.33 19.46 14.18
CA PHE A 64 0.03 20.01 14.11
C PHE A 64 0.79 19.48 12.89
N THR A 65 1.76 20.28 12.41
CA THR A 65 2.81 19.74 11.54
C THR A 65 3.61 18.66 12.29
N LEU A 66 4.29 17.78 11.56
CA LEU A 66 5.21 16.82 12.17
C LEU A 66 6.30 17.53 12.98
N ARG A 67 6.76 16.86 14.04
CA ARG A 67 8.01 17.21 14.73
C ARG A 67 9.21 16.94 13.81
N GLU A 68 10.36 17.50 14.14
CA GLU A 68 11.61 17.23 13.43
C GLU A 68 11.97 15.73 13.46
N THR A 69 11.82 15.10 14.63
CA THR A 69 11.95 13.66 14.81
C THR A 69 10.82 13.15 15.69
N ARG A 70 10.37 11.92 15.43
CA ARG A 70 9.41 11.22 16.27
C ARG A 70 9.95 11.14 17.68
N SER A 71 9.10 11.42 18.66
CA SER A 71 9.46 11.52 20.08
C SER A 71 10.27 12.75 20.52
N SER A 72 10.53 13.72 19.62
CA SER A 72 11.05 15.02 20.03
C SER A 72 10.11 15.72 21.00
N PRO A 73 10.59 16.36 22.10
CA PRO A 73 9.73 17.13 23.00
C PRO A 73 9.22 18.42 22.36
N GLN A 74 9.81 18.86 21.25
CA GLN A 74 9.37 20.05 20.53
C GLN A 74 8.22 19.70 19.57
N ARG A 75 7.03 20.24 19.86
CA ARG A 75 5.86 20.13 18.98
C ARG A 75 6.07 20.86 17.65
N GLY A 76 5.37 20.41 16.61
CA GLY A 76 5.25 21.14 15.36
C GLY A 76 4.43 22.43 15.47
N LYS A 77 4.19 23.08 14.33
CA LYS A 77 3.35 24.27 14.23
C LYS A 77 1.87 23.85 14.17
N MET A 78 1.01 24.56 14.90
CA MET A 78 -0.43 24.34 14.83
C MET A 78 -0.96 24.71 13.44
N VAL A 79 -1.91 23.91 12.95
CA VAL A 79 -2.54 24.10 11.64
C VAL A 79 -4.04 24.28 11.84
N GLU A 80 -4.43 25.50 12.20
CA GLU A 80 -5.83 25.87 12.51
C GLU A 80 -6.88 25.49 11.44
N PRO A 81 -6.62 25.53 10.12
CA PRO A 81 -7.64 25.20 9.13
C PRO A 81 -7.86 23.70 8.90
N GLU A 82 -7.06 22.81 9.52
CA GLU A 82 -7.20 21.36 9.36
C GLU A 82 -7.96 20.74 10.54
N SER A 83 -8.67 19.62 10.28
CA SER A 83 -9.53 18.94 11.25
C SER A 83 -8.98 17.55 11.58
N ASN A 84 -9.32 17.04 12.77
CA ASN A 84 -9.05 15.66 13.18
C ASN A 84 -10.14 14.67 12.73
N GLU A 85 -11.22 15.14 12.10
CA GLU A 85 -12.28 14.30 11.59
C GLU A 85 -11.79 13.40 10.45
N LEU A 86 -11.94 12.08 10.62
CA LEU A 86 -11.50 11.11 9.63
C LEU A 86 -12.44 11.10 8.41
N VAL A 87 -11.88 11.40 7.24
CA VAL A 87 -12.54 11.27 5.93
C VAL A 87 -12.26 9.91 5.29
N ASP A 88 -13.07 9.47 4.33
CA ASP A 88 -12.84 8.20 3.63
C ASP A 88 -11.41 8.13 3.07
N GLY A 89 -10.71 7.05 3.37
CA GLY A 89 -9.33 6.83 2.96
C GLY A 89 -8.26 7.44 3.86
N SER A 90 -8.63 8.00 5.02
CA SER A 90 -7.64 8.54 5.97
C SER A 90 -6.71 7.44 6.46
N LEU A 91 -5.40 7.73 6.51
CA LEU A 91 -4.41 6.85 7.12
C LEU A 91 -4.10 7.33 8.53
N VAL A 92 -4.04 6.42 9.48
CA VAL A 92 -3.72 6.69 10.89
C VAL A 92 -2.52 5.85 11.30
N ASP A 93 -1.39 6.48 11.55
CA ASP A 93 -0.18 5.83 12.04
C ASP A 93 -0.12 5.86 13.57
N LEU A 94 0.03 4.67 14.15
CA LEU A 94 0.06 4.41 15.59
C LEU A 94 1.43 3.88 16.04
N CYS A 95 2.53 4.35 15.44
CA CYS A 95 3.89 3.97 15.86
C CYS A 95 4.20 2.48 15.68
N GLY A 96 3.93 1.92 14.51
CA GLY A 96 4.23 0.51 14.20
C GLY A 96 3.12 -0.20 13.46
N ALA A 97 1.91 0.38 13.47
CA ALA A 97 0.81 -0.01 12.61
C ALA A 97 0.23 1.24 11.94
N THR A 98 -0.10 1.13 10.66
CA THR A 98 -0.88 2.15 9.96
C THR A 98 -2.25 1.57 9.63
N LEU A 99 -3.30 2.24 10.08
CA LEU A 99 -4.68 1.88 9.81
C LEU A 99 -5.19 2.68 8.61
N LEU A 100 -6.01 2.04 7.78
CA LEU A 100 -6.82 2.72 6.78
C LEU A 100 -8.25 2.86 7.32
N TRP A 101 -8.72 4.09 7.46
CA TRP A 101 -10.10 4.39 7.75
C TRP A 101 -10.91 4.44 6.46
N ARG A 102 -12.02 3.71 6.43
CA ARG A 102 -13.00 3.77 5.35
C ARG A 102 -14.37 4.15 5.93
N THR A 103 -15.09 5.05 5.25
CA THR A 103 -16.48 5.32 5.59
C THR A 103 -17.36 4.14 5.16
N ALA A 104 -18.53 4.00 5.79
CA ALA A 104 -19.50 2.98 5.39
C ALA A 104 -19.92 3.12 3.92
N GLU A 105 -20.11 4.36 3.45
CA GLU A 105 -20.38 4.67 2.05
C GLU A 105 -19.20 4.31 1.15
N GLY A 106 -17.97 4.63 1.55
CA GLY A 106 -16.77 4.26 0.80
C GLY A 106 -16.65 2.74 0.63
N LEU A 107 -16.85 1.98 1.70
CA LEU A 107 -16.85 0.52 1.68
C LEU A 107 -17.95 -0.05 0.77
N ALA A 108 -19.15 0.53 0.77
CA ALA A 108 -20.25 0.09 -0.09
C ALA A 108 -19.93 0.21 -1.58
N HIS A 109 -19.03 1.13 -1.96
CA HIS A 109 -18.58 1.33 -3.34
C HIS A 109 -17.25 0.60 -3.66
N THR A 110 -16.64 -0.10 -2.70
CA THR A 110 -15.44 -0.88 -2.99
C THR A 110 -15.75 -2.12 -3.84
N PRO A 111 -14.78 -2.62 -4.63
CA PRO A 111 -14.94 -3.87 -5.35
C PRO A 111 -15.30 -5.02 -4.40
N THR A 112 -16.36 -5.76 -4.69
CA THR A 112 -16.68 -6.95 -3.89
C THR A 112 -15.68 -8.07 -4.16
N VAL A 113 -15.55 -9.03 -3.23
CA VAL A 113 -14.75 -10.25 -3.47
C VAL A 113 -15.21 -10.99 -4.74
N LYS A 114 -16.52 -10.97 -5.03
CA LYS A 114 -17.09 -11.54 -6.26
C LYS A 114 -16.60 -10.79 -7.51
N HIS A 115 -16.50 -9.46 -7.44
CA HIS A 115 -15.96 -8.63 -8.53
C HIS A 115 -14.48 -8.94 -8.77
N LEU A 116 -13.66 -8.99 -7.72
CA LEU A 116 -12.24 -9.33 -7.84
C LEU A 116 -12.03 -10.73 -8.43
N GLU A 117 -12.88 -11.69 -8.06
CA GLU A 117 -12.86 -13.04 -8.61
C GLU A 117 -13.31 -13.07 -10.09
N ALA A 118 -14.27 -12.22 -10.49
CA ALA A 118 -14.67 -12.07 -11.89
C ALA A 118 -13.52 -11.49 -12.75
N LEU A 119 -12.86 -10.43 -12.29
CA LEU A 119 -11.68 -9.87 -12.95
C LEU A 119 -10.56 -10.90 -13.10
N ARG A 120 -10.35 -11.77 -12.08
CA ARG A 120 -9.42 -12.90 -12.17
C ARG A 120 -9.82 -13.89 -13.27
N GLN A 121 -11.10 -14.25 -13.33
CA GLN A 121 -11.63 -15.18 -14.32
C GLN A 121 -11.49 -14.62 -15.74
N GLU A 122 -11.75 -13.32 -15.94
CA GLU A 122 -11.55 -12.62 -17.21
C GLU A 122 -10.09 -12.65 -17.66
N LEU A 123 -9.15 -12.34 -16.76
CA LEU A 123 -7.71 -12.46 -17.05
C LEU A 123 -7.33 -13.87 -17.49
N ASN A 124 -7.82 -14.90 -16.78
CA ASN A 124 -7.52 -16.29 -17.12
C ASN A 124 -8.23 -16.75 -18.42
N ALA A 125 -9.41 -16.21 -18.72
CA ALA A 125 -10.15 -16.47 -19.95
C ALA A 125 -9.42 -15.91 -21.18
N GLY A 126 -8.62 -14.85 -21.00
CA GLY A 126 -7.68 -14.37 -22.00
C GLY A 126 -6.55 -15.34 -22.35
N ARG A 127 -6.43 -16.47 -21.61
CA ARG A 127 -5.43 -17.54 -21.81
C ARG A 127 -4.02 -16.99 -22.05
N PRO A 128 -3.48 -16.17 -21.13
CA PRO A 128 -2.15 -15.59 -21.28
C PRO A 128 -1.10 -16.69 -21.45
N GLN A 129 -0.18 -16.54 -22.42
CA GLN A 129 0.83 -17.56 -22.70
C GLN A 129 2.17 -17.22 -22.06
N CYS A 130 2.90 -18.24 -21.63
CA CYS A 130 4.31 -18.12 -21.30
C CYS A 130 5.14 -18.10 -22.60
N PRO A 131 5.86 -17.01 -22.94
CA PRO A 131 6.61 -16.93 -24.20
C PRO A 131 7.70 -18.00 -24.37
N VAL A 132 8.23 -18.54 -23.27
CA VAL A 132 9.32 -19.53 -23.31
C VAL A 132 8.87 -20.96 -23.01
N GLY A 133 7.83 -21.12 -22.20
CA GLY A 133 7.33 -22.43 -21.77
C GLY A 133 6.14 -22.93 -22.56
N LEU A 134 5.53 -22.08 -23.41
CA LEU A 134 4.34 -22.36 -24.22
C LEU A 134 3.15 -22.92 -23.43
N ASN A 135 3.12 -22.65 -22.12
CA ASN A 135 2.04 -23.03 -21.23
C ASN A 135 1.11 -21.84 -21.02
N THR A 136 -0.20 -22.13 -20.95
CA THR A 136 -1.20 -21.14 -20.57
C THR A 136 -1.08 -20.85 -19.06
N LEU A 137 -0.92 -19.59 -18.73
CA LEU A 137 -0.81 -19.10 -17.37
C LEU A 137 -2.19 -18.84 -16.76
N ALA A 138 -2.30 -18.99 -15.46
CA ALA A 138 -3.54 -18.74 -14.73
C ALA A 138 -3.26 -18.23 -13.31
N PHE A 139 -3.93 -17.15 -12.92
CA PHE A 139 -3.95 -16.71 -11.54
C PHE A 139 -4.73 -17.70 -10.67
N PRO A 140 -4.21 -18.09 -9.49
CA PRO A 140 -4.91 -18.95 -8.56
C PRO A 140 -6.13 -18.24 -7.96
N SER A 141 -7.13 -18.99 -7.51
CA SER A 141 -8.28 -18.42 -6.81
C SER A 141 -7.85 -17.67 -5.55
N LEU A 142 -8.52 -16.55 -5.26
CA LEU A 142 -8.24 -15.72 -4.08
C LEU A 142 -8.37 -16.49 -2.75
N ARG A 143 -9.13 -17.60 -2.74
CA ARG A 143 -9.35 -18.46 -1.57
C ARG A 143 -8.27 -19.53 -1.36
N ARG A 144 -7.37 -19.77 -2.33
CA ARG A 144 -6.33 -20.81 -2.26
C ARG A 144 -4.94 -20.16 -2.34
N LYS A 145 -4.34 -19.87 -1.19
CA LYS A 145 -3.00 -19.26 -1.09
C LYS A 145 -1.86 -20.29 -1.18
N ASP A 146 -2.13 -21.56 -0.86
CA ASP A 146 -1.07 -22.54 -0.55
C ASP A 146 -0.79 -23.57 -1.65
N VAL A 147 -1.43 -23.47 -2.83
CA VAL A 147 -1.12 -24.37 -3.95
C VAL A 147 -0.06 -23.70 -4.83
N VAL A 148 1.13 -24.30 -4.86
CA VAL A 148 2.17 -24.00 -5.85
C VAL A 148 1.63 -24.46 -7.20
N ASP A 149 1.08 -23.52 -7.96
CA ASP A 149 0.59 -23.76 -9.31
C ASP A 149 1.72 -23.40 -10.29
N GLU A 150 2.21 -24.39 -11.02
CA GLU A 150 3.23 -24.20 -12.07
C GLU A 150 2.76 -23.22 -13.15
N ARG A 151 1.45 -23.07 -13.33
CA ARG A 151 0.83 -22.14 -14.29
C ARG A 151 0.72 -20.72 -13.76
N ARG A 152 1.14 -20.47 -12.51
CA ARG A 152 1.07 -19.13 -11.94
C ARG A 152 1.91 -18.15 -12.77
N PRO A 153 1.39 -16.95 -13.07
CA PRO A 153 2.17 -15.89 -13.68
C PRO A 153 3.32 -15.43 -12.76
N TRP A 154 4.50 -15.26 -13.35
CA TRP A 154 5.67 -14.58 -12.80
C TRP A 154 5.99 -13.39 -13.70
N ALA A 155 6.61 -12.34 -13.17
CA ALA A 155 6.99 -11.19 -13.98
C ALA A 155 8.39 -10.68 -13.67
N TYR A 156 9.00 -10.11 -14.70
CA TYR A 156 10.19 -9.28 -14.60
C TYR A 156 9.78 -7.86 -14.25
N LEU A 157 9.83 -7.51 -12.96
CA LEU A 157 9.18 -6.31 -12.44
C LEU A 157 9.83 -4.98 -12.84
N ARG A 158 11.01 -5.01 -13.49
CA ARG A 158 11.60 -3.80 -14.09
C ARG A 158 11.05 -3.48 -15.49
N CYS A 159 10.53 -4.47 -16.23
CA CYS A 159 9.99 -4.25 -17.58
C CYS A 159 8.53 -4.70 -17.76
N GLY A 160 7.95 -5.41 -16.81
CA GLY A 160 6.55 -5.82 -16.81
C GLY A 160 6.24 -7.10 -17.59
N HIS A 161 7.22 -7.68 -18.31
CA HIS A 161 6.99 -8.92 -19.08
C HIS A 161 6.62 -10.08 -18.17
N VAL A 162 5.48 -10.72 -18.50
CA VAL A 162 4.91 -11.84 -17.76
C VAL A 162 5.30 -13.17 -18.41
N HIS A 163 5.72 -14.12 -17.58
CA HIS A 163 6.19 -15.46 -17.91
C HIS A 163 5.56 -16.48 -16.95
N GLY A 164 5.69 -17.77 -17.24
CA GLY A 164 5.61 -18.81 -16.22
C GLY A 164 6.91 -18.93 -15.45
N TYR A 165 6.93 -19.67 -14.34
CA TYR A 165 8.17 -19.96 -13.62
C TYR A 165 9.17 -20.67 -14.53
N HIS A 166 10.43 -20.23 -14.51
CA HIS A 166 11.54 -20.98 -15.09
C HIS A 166 12.79 -20.86 -14.21
N GLY A 167 13.60 -21.93 -14.16
CA GLY A 167 14.86 -21.95 -13.42
C GLY A 167 16.06 -21.38 -14.18
N TRP A 168 15.89 -21.03 -15.46
CA TRP A 168 16.99 -20.68 -16.34
C TRP A 168 17.32 -19.19 -16.14
N GLY A 169 18.59 -18.87 -15.87
CA GLY A 169 19.05 -17.49 -15.62
C GLY A 169 19.40 -17.15 -14.16
N GLY A 170 19.22 -18.09 -13.22
CA GLY A 170 19.84 -18.03 -11.89
C GLY A 170 21.25 -18.66 -11.93
N ARG A 171 22.24 -18.09 -11.23
CA ARG A 171 23.49 -18.81 -10.99
C ARG A 171 23.12 -20.10 -10.22
N ARG A 172 23.72 -21.23 -10.59
CA ARG A 172 23.39 -22.61 -10.15
C ARG A 172 23.47 -22.89 -8.63
N HIS A 173 23.56 -21.86 -7.79
CA HIS A 173 23.65 -21.96 -6.33
C HIS A 173 22.43 -21.32 -5.65
N PRO A 174 21.58 -22.11 -4.95
CA PRO A 174 20.43 -21.62 -4.19
C PRO A 174 20.79 -20.52 -3.18
N GLU A 175 22.01 -20.57 -2.64
CA GLU A 175 22.54 -19.61 -1.67
C GLU A 175 22.82 -18.22 -2.29
N VAL A 176 23.03 -18.14 -3.61
CA VAL A 176 23.32 -16.89 -4.34
C VAL A 176 22.04 -16.25 -4.89
N GLU A 177 20.98 -17.03 -5.18
CA GLU A 177 19.66 -16.48 -5.55
C GLU A 177 19.02 -15.67 -4.41
N ALA A 178 19.31 -16.03 -3.15
CA ALA A 178 18.93 -15.24 -1.98
C ALA A 178 19.68 -13.90 -1.89
N ALA A 179 20.89 -13.82 -2.48
CA ALA A 179 21.77 -12.66 -2.41
C ALA A 179 21.67 -11.72 -3.63
N CYS A 180 21.20 -12.20 -4.79
CA CYS A 180 21.03 -11.39 -6.00
C CYS A 180 19.75 -11.80 -6.77
N PRO A 181 18.60 -11.17 -6.47
CA PRO A 181 17.28 -11.59 -6.96
C PRO A 181 16.96 -11.09 -8.38
N GLU A 182 17.94 -10.47 -9.05
CA GLU A 182 17.74 -9.90 -10.39
C GLU A 182 18.04 -10.91 -11.48
N ARG A 183 17.04 -11.14 -12.34
CA ARG A 183 17.15 -11.99 -13.52
C ARG A 183 17.04 -11.15 -14.78
N GLU A 184 17.67 -11.62 -15.85
CA GLU A 184 17.56 -11.01 -17.17
C GLU A 184 16.27 -11.47 -17.86
N CYS A 185 15.48 -10.51 -18.35
CA CYS A 185 14.26 -10.80 -19.10
C CYS A 185 14.60 -11.38 -20.50
N PRO A 186 14.12 -12.58 -20.87
CA PRO A 186 14.39 -13.17 -22.18
C PRO A 186 13.85 -12.36 -23.35
N MET A 187 12.82 -11.56 -23.12
CA MET A 187 12.15 -10.77 -24.16
C MET A 187 12.91 -9.48 -24.50
N CYS A 188 13.45 -8.78 -23.50
CA CYS A 188 14.01 -7.42 -23.67
C CYS A 188 15.38 -7.21 -23.01
N ARG A 189 15.96 -8.24 -22.40
CA ARG A 189 17.26 -8.24 -21.71
C ARG A 189 17.37 -7.28 -20.51
N THR A 190 16.27 -6.65 -20.10
CA THR A 190 16.24 -5.85 -18.86
C THR A 190 16.44 -6.75 -17.65
N ARG A 191 17.39 -6.39 -16.78
CA ARG A 191 17.65 -7.10 -15.52
C ARG A 191 16.81 -6.52 -14.40
N GLY A 192 16.18 -7.36 -13.60
CA GLY A 192 15.41 -6.89 -12.44
C GLY A 192 14.75 -8.03 -11.66
N PRO A 193 13.98 -7.69 -10.61
CA PRO A 193 13.32 -8.68 -9.77
C PRO A 193 12.39 -9.57 -10.58
N TYR A 194 12.53 -10.89 -10.39
CA TYR A 194 11.66 -11.89 -11.00
C TYR A 194 10.83 -12.57 -9.91
N LYS A 195 9.51 -12.32 -9.91
CA LYS A 195 8.63 -12.63 -8.78
C LYS A 195 7.31 -13.26 -9.22
N PRO A 196 6.72 -14.13 -8.40
CA PRO A 196 5.36 -14.60 -8.64
C PRO A 196 4.37 -13.44 -8.50
N LEU A 197 3.33 -13.44 -9.33
CA LEU A 197 2.26 -12.45 -9.28
C LEU A 197 1.11 -12.93 -8.39
N TRP A 198 0.53 -11.99 -7.64
CA TRP A 198 -0.59 -12.23 -6.74
C TRP A 198 -1.62 -11.12 -6.89
N LEU A 199 -2.88 -11.45 -7.15
CA LEU A 199 -3.93 -10.43 -7.15
C LEU A 199 -4.11 -9.87 -5.73
N GLY A 200 -4.11 -8.54 -5.61
CA GLY A 200 -4.51 -7.86 -4.38
C GLY A 200 -5.95 -8.21 -4.02
N CYS A 201 -6.16 -8.77 -2.83
CA CYS A 201 -7.46 -9.32 -2.43
C CYS A 201 -8.23 -8.46 -1.42
N GLU A 202 -7.59 -7.42 -0.87
CA GLU A 202 -8.21 -6.52 0.11
C GLU A 202 -8.89 -5.36 -0.60
N ALA A 203 -10.22 -5.44 -0.72
CA ALA A 203 -11.06 -4.47 -1.41
C ALA A 203 -10.98 -3.06 -0.82
N GLY A 204 -10.75 -2.96 0.51
CA GLY A 204 -10.61 -1.67 1.18
C GLY A 204 -9.46 -0.82 0.65
N PHE A 205 -8.45 -1.44 0.04
CA PHE A 205 -7.28 -0.77 -0.54
C PHE A 205 -7.48 -0.30 -1.97
N CYS A 206 -8.53 -0.75 -2.66
CA CYS A 206 -8.80 -0.37 -4.04
C CYS A 206 -9.41 1.03 -4.11
N VAL A 207 -8.85 1.87 -5.00
CA VAL A 207 -9.41 3.21 -5.29
C VAL A 207 -10.38 3.19 -6.48
N ASP A 208 -10.49 2.03 -7.14
CA ASP A 208 -11.37 1.76 -8.28
C ASP A 208 -11.69 0.25 -8.39
N ALA A 209 -12.48 -0.11 -9.39
CA ALA A 209 -12.86 -1.48 -9.70
C ALA A 209 -12.31 -1.95 -11.07
N GLU A 210 -11.26 -1.30 -11.57
CA GLU A 210 -10.71 -1.51 -12.91
C GLU A 210 -9.87 -2.80 -13.02
N PRO A 211 -9.64 -3.32 -14.23
CA PRO A 211 -8.83 -4.53 -14.43
C PRO A 211 -7.41 -4.44 -13.83
N PRO A 212 -6.90 -5.53 -13.22
CA PRO A 212 -5.61 -5.53 -12.54
C PRO A 212 -4.47 -5.68 -13.56
N THR A 213 -4.04 -4.55 -14.11
CA THR A 213 -3.06 -4.44 -15.19
C THR A 213 -1.65 -4.09 -14.73
N HIS A 214 -1.47 -3.75 -13.44
CA HIS A 214 -0.21 -3.27 -12.89
C HIS A 214 0.21 -4.06 -11.66
N ALA A 215 1.53 -4.17 -11.42
CA ALA A 215 2.07 -4.82 -10.24
C ALA A 215 2.97 -3.88 -9.45
N PHE A 216 2.94 -4.00 -8.12
CA PHE A 216 3.85 -3.34 -7.20
C PHE A 216 5.26 -3.93 -7.31
N VAL A 217 6.27 -3.05 -7.28
CA VAL A 217 7.69 -3.42 -7.38
C VAL A 217 8.36 -3.21 -6.03
N PRO A 218 9.02 -4.22 -5.43
CA PRO A 218 9.41 -5.50 -6.02
C PRO A 218 8.53 -6.70 -5.64
N CYS A 219 7.36 -6.51 -5.02
CA CYS A 219 6.64 -7.62 -4.39
C CYS A 219 5.78 -8.46 -5.35
N GLY A 220 5.37 -7.91 -6.50
CA GLY A 220 4.53 -8.62 -7.49
C GLY A 220 3.03 -8.67 -7.14
N HIS A 221 2.56 -7.94 -6.13
CA HIS A 221 1.13 -7.78 -5.90
C HIS A 221 0.50 -6.96 -7.02
N VAL A 222 -0.58 -7.46 -7.60
CA VAL A 222 -1.24 -6.90 -8.78
C VAL A 222 -2.48 -6.13 -8.37
N GLY A 223 -2.69 -4.97 -8.98
CA GLY A 223 -3.89 -4.16 -8.87
C GLY A 223 -4.13 -3.36 -10.14
N SER A 224 -5.16 -2.53 -10.12
CA SER A 224 -5.40 -1.58 -11.21
C SER A 224 -4.30 -0.51 -11.27
N GLU A 225 -4.20 0.16 -12.42
CA GLU A 225 -3.26 1.27 -12.61
C GLU A 225 -3.41 2.33 -11.50
N LYS A 226 -4.62 2.84 -11.25
CA LYS A 226 -4.81 3.92 -10.28
C LYS A 226 -4.55 3.46 -8.86
N THR A 227 -4.96 2.24 -8.50
CA THR A 227 -4.67 1.68 -7.16
C THR A 227 -3.16 1.57 -6.94
N THR A 228 -2.43 0.97 -7.87
CA THR A 228 -0.97 0.85 -7.74
C THR A 228 -0.26 2.20 -7.74
N ALA A 229 -0.68 3.14 -8.60
CA ALA A 229 -0.09 4.46 -8.70
C ALA A 229 -0.35 5.31 -7.44
N PHE A 230 -1.54 5.20 -6.84
CA PHE A 230 -1.88 5.89 -5.60
C PHE A 230 -0.97 5.42 -4.46
N TRP A 231 -0.97 4.13 -4.14
CA TRP A 231 -0.19 3.57 -3.04
C TRP A 231 1.32 3.70 -3.25
N SER A 232 1.80 3.65 -4.49
CA SER A 232 3.22 3.90 -4.80
C SER A 232 3.69 5.32 -4.45
N ARG A 233 2.76 6.25 -4.25
CA ARG A 233 3.06 7.65 -3.90
C ARG A 233 2.74 7.97 -2.44
N ILE A 234 2.19 7.03 -1.66
CA ILE A 234 1.86 7.25 -0.25
C ILE A 234 3.12 7.03 0.60
N PRO A 235 3.68 8.07 1.22
CA PRO A 235 4.86 7.92 2.06
C PRO A 235 4.42 7.40 3.43
N LEU A 236 4.60 6.12 3.75
CA LEU A 236 4.22 5.57 5.06
C LEU A 236 5.32 5.84 6.11
N PRO A 237 4.97 6.27 7.34
CA PRO A 237 5.94 6.47 8.41
C PRO A 237 6.70 5.18 8.76
N ARG A 238 8.04 5.26 8.84
CA ARG A 238 8.94 4.16 9.16
C ARG A 238 10.00 4.63 10.16
N GLY A 239 10.04 3.99 11.32
CA GLY A 239 10.99 4.36 12.38
C GLY A 239 10.72 5.76 12.93
N THR A 240 11.77 6.55 13.14
CA THR A 240 11.68 7.84 13.85
C THR A 240 11.65 9.07 12.96
N HIS A 241 11.98 8.96 11.67
CA HIS A 241 12.05 10.12 10.77
C HIS A 241 11.89 9.78 9.28
N ALA A 242 11.82 8.49 8.93
CA ALA A 242 11.81 8.07 7.55
C ALA A 242 10.38 7.81 7.05
N PHE A 243 10.17 8.04 5.76
CA PHE A 243 8.90 7.76 5.11
C PHE A 243 9.17 7.03 3.80
N HIS A 244 8.47 5.92 3.57
CA HIS A 244 8.65 5.11 2.36
C HIS A 244 7.30 4.61 1.87
N ALA A 245 7.11 4.59 0.55
CA ALA A 245 5.98 3.89 -0.02
C ALA A 245 6.13 2.38 0.20
N ALA A 246 5.01 1.71 0.46
CA ALA A 246 4.97 0.26 0.65
C ALA A 246 3.74 -0.31 -0.07
N CYS A 247 3.81 -1.57 -0.47
CA CYS A 247 2.66 -2.30 -0.97
C CYS A 247 1.60 -2.38 0.16
N PRO A 248 0.33 -1.98 -0.06
CA PRO A 248 -0.69 -2.03 0.97
C PRO A 248 -1.05 -3.47 1.37
N PHE A 249 -0.78 -4.46 0.51
CA PHE A 249 -1.14 -5.86 0.74
C PHE A 249 -0.12 -6.64 1.58
N CYS A 250 1.17 -6.32 1.48
CA CYS A 250 2.25 -7.04 2.18
C CYS A 250 3.23 -6.16 2.95
N ILE A 251 3.09 -4.84 2.87
CA ILE A 251 3.96 -3.86 3.54
C ILE A 251 5.42 -3.92 3.07
N GLU A 252 5.70 -4.64 1.98
CA GLU A 252 7.02 -4.63 1.35
C GLU A 252 7.32 -3.23 0.81
N PRO A 253 8.49 -2.64 1.14
CA PRO A 253 8.88 -1.32 0.65
C PRO A 253 8.95 -1.29 -0.87
N LEU A 254 8.42 -0.23 -1.47
CA LEU A 254 8.41 -0.08 -2.92
C LEU A 254 9.71 0.57 -3.41
N GLY A 255 10.08 0.25 -4.65
CA GLY A 255 11.29 0.78 -5.29
C GLY A 255 11.27 2.31 -5.44
N ALA A 256 12.41 2.97 -5.18
CA ALA A 256 12.54 4.42 -5.25
C ALA A 256 12.39 4.98 -6.68
N GLU A 257 12.82 4.23 -7.69
CA GLU A 257 12.72 4.63 -9.10
C GLU A 257 11.31 4.46 -9.67
N ALA A 258 10.66 3.33 -9.35
CA ALA A 258 9.30 3.01 -9.78
C ALA A 258 8.65 2.07 -8.76
N GLY A 259 7.54 2.50 -8.16
CA GLY A 259 6.79 1.69 -7.18
C GLY A 259 5.83 0.67 -7.81
N CYS A 260 5.52 0.82 -9.09
CA CYS A 260 4.66 -0.09 -9.85
C CYS A 260 5.06 -0.17 -11.32
N VAL A 261 4.66 -1.24 -11.99
CA VAL A 261 4.94 -1.52 -13.41
C VAL A 261 3.70 -2.07 -14.12
N ARG A 262 3.48 -1.69 -15.39
CA ARG A 262 2.43 -2.26 -16.23
C ARG A 262 2.81 -3.69 -16.63
N LEU A 263 1.91 -4.64 -16.45
CA LEU A 263 2.12 -6.03 -16.86
C LEU A 263 1.90 -6.19 -18.37
N ILE A 264 2.79 -6.97 -18.99
CA ILE A 264 2.77 -7.27 -20.43
C ILE A 264 2.61 -8.78 -20.57
N PHE A 265 1.38 -9.21 -20.81
CA PHE A 265 1.05 -10.60 -21.12
C PHE A 265 1.24 -10.87 -22.61
N GLN A 266 1.69 -12.08 -22.94
CA GLN A 266 1.66 -12.54 -24.33
C GLN A 266 0.26 -13.08 -24.65
N SER A 267 -0.26 -12.64 -25.79
CA SER A 267 -1.51 -13.18 -26.33
C SER A 267 -1.24 -14.57 -26.95
N PRO A 268 -2.26 -15.44 -27.08
CA PRO A 268 -2.16 -16.62 -27.91
C PRO A 268 -1.66 -16.24 -29.32
N LEU A 269 -0.80 -17.08 -29.90
CA LEU A 269 -0.53 -17.02 -31.33
C LEU A 269 -1.79 -17.56 -32.02
N ASP A 270 -2.39 -16.74 -32.90
CA ASP A 270 -3.50 -17.15 -33.76
C ASP A 270 -3.11 -18.31 -34.70
#